data_AF-A0A177QQ49-F1
#
_entry.id   AF-A0A177QQ49-F1
#
_cell.length_a   1.000
_cell.length_b   1.000
_cell.length_c   1.000
_cell.angle_alpha   90.00
_cell.angle_beta   90.00
_cell.angle_gamma   90.00
#
_symmetry.space_group_name_H-M   'P 1'
#
loop_
_entity.id
_entity.type
_entity.pdbx_description
1 polymer ?
#
loop_
_entity_poly.entity_id
_entity_poly.type
_entity_poly.pdbx_seq_one_letter_code
_entity_poly.pdbx_strand_id
1 'polypeptide(L)'
;MLTRLSYMKVQPQVILDVGCGTGQHASLLQQHYPHACIIALDKQENFLQHADETTEASCLLADTQQLPLRSHSVDMIFANLVLPWCLDLQKTLKEWQRVLRQDGLLMFTSLGPDTLRELMLHEHHTPNFFGYASFR
;
A
#
# COMPACT_ATOMS: atom_id res chain seq x y z
N MET A 1 1.91 8.31 -8.76
CA MET A 1 1.78 6.89 -9.15
C MET A 1 0.48 6.63 -9.92
N LEU A 2 -0.70 6.99 -9.37
CA LEU A 2 -2.02 6.81 -10.00
C LEU A 2 -2.11 7.27 -11.47
N THR A 3 -1.60 8.45 -11.81
CA THR A 3 -1.64 8.96 -13.21
C THR A 3 -0.88 8.08 -14.21
N ARG A 4 0.03 7.22 -13.74
CA ARG A 4 0.75 6.26 -14.60
C ARG A 4 -0.12 5.06 -14.98
N LEU A 5 -1.18 4.77 -14.23
CA LEU A 5 -2.11 3.67 -14.54
C LEU A 5 -2.78 3.84 -15.91
N SER A 6 -3.02 5.09 -16.32
CA SER A 6 -3.59 5.41 -17.65
C SER A 6 -2.74 4.92 -18.84
N TYR A 7 -1.46 4.61 -18.62
CA TYR A 7 -0.57 4.06 -19.66
C TYR A 7 -0.47 2.52 -19.62
N MET A 8 -1.02 1.89 -18.59
CA MET A 8 -0.99 0.44 -18.40
C MET A 8 -2.24 -0.17 -19.05
N LYS A 9 -2.05 -1.26 -19.82
CA LYS A 9 -3.16 -1.95 -20.50
C LYS A 9 -3.86 -3.01 -19.62
N VAL A 10 -3.56 -3.03 -18.32
CA VAL A 10 -4.10 -4.01 -17.38
C VAL A 10 -5.53 -3.66 -16.97
N GLN A 11 -6.37 -4.67 -16.82
CA GLN A 11 -7.75 -4.56 -16.32
C GLN A 11 -7.90 -5.47 -15.10
N PRO A 12 -7.30 -5.10 -13.95
CA PRO A 12 -7.32 -5.93 -12.75
C PRO A 12 -8.75 -6.14 -12.25
N GLN A 13 -9.06 -7.36 -11.84
CA GLN A 13 -10.32 -7.68 -11.16
C GLN A 13 -10.17 -7.55 -9.65
N VAL A 14 -8.96 -7.81 -9.11
CA VAL A 14 -8.63 -7.68 -7.69
C VAL A 14 -7.38 -6.82 -7.52
N ILE A 15 -7.54 -5.71 -6.79
CA ILE A 15 -6.45 -4.79 -6.45
C ILE A 15 -6.23 -4.81 -4.94
N LEU A 16 -4.99 -5.00 -4.51
CA LEU A 16 -4.57 -4.86 -3.12
C LEU A 16 -3.87 -3.51 -2.94
N ASP A 17 -4.50 -2.58 -2.22
CA ASP A 17 -3.91 -1.31 -1.78
C ASP A 17 -3.21 -1.53 -0.44
N VAL A 18 -1.88 -1.63 -0.47
CA VAL A 18 -1.04 -1.97 0.68
C VAL A 18 -0.61 -0.70 1.40
N GLY A 19 -0.85 -0.66 2.72
CA GLY A 19 -0.70 0.52 3.56
C GLY A 19 -1.64 1.62 3.11
N CYS A 20 -2.92 1.27 2.99
CA CYS A 20 -3.95 2.14 2.45
C CYS A 20 -4.16 3.41 3.29
N GLY A 21 -3.69 3.44 4.55
CA GLY A 21 -3.98 4.53 5.47
C GLY A 21 -5.49 4.76 5.56
N THR A 22 -5.92 6.01 5.49
CA THR A 22 -7.35 6.39 5.55
C THR A 22 -8.12 6.15 4.25
N GLY A 23 -7.58 5.36 3.31
CA GLY A 23 -8.32 4.88 2.14
C GLY A 23 -8.40 5.85 0.95
N GLN A 24 -7.65 6.94 0.94
CA GLN A 24 -7.68 7.92 -0.18
C GLN A 24 -7.37 7.28 -1.54
N HIS A 25 -6.44 6.33 -1.59
CA HIS A 25 -6.10 5.65 -2.84
C HIS A 25 -7.19 4.67 -3.28
N ALA A 26 -7.89 4.01 -2.35
CA ALA A 26 -8.95 3.07 -2.67
C ALA A 26 -10.05 3.73 -3.52
N SER A 27 -10.49 4.94 -3.15
CA SER A 27 -11.48 5.72 -3.93
C SER A 27 -10.98 6.02 -5.36
N LEU A 28 -9.73 6.48 -5.47
CA LEU A 28 -9.11 6.82 -6.77
C LEU A 28 -8.87 5.57 -7.65
N LEU A 29 -8.52 4.45 -7.04
CA LEU A 29 -8.39 3.16 -7.71
C LEU A 29 -9.75 2.65 -8.20
N GLN A 30 -10.80 2.76 -7.39
CA GLN A 30 -12.16 2.41 -7.79
C GLN A 30 -12.65 3.29 -8.95
N GLN A 31 -12.36 4.59 -8.93
CA GLN A 31 -12.70 5.48 -10.05
C GLN A 31 -11.98 5.09 -11.35
N HIS A 32 -10.72 4.66 -11.26
CA HIS A 32 -9.92 4.26 -12.43
C HIS A 32 -10.27 2.86 -12.94
N TYR A 33 -10.62 1.95 -12.02
CA TYR A 33 -11.04 0.59 -12.31
C TYR A 33 -12.42 0.31 -11.67
N PRO A 34 -13.52 0.81 -12.26
CA PRO A 34 -14.86 0.76 -11.66
C PRO A 34 -15.39 -0.65 -11.36
N HIS A 35 -14.83 -1.67 -12.02
CA HIS A 35 -15.23 -3.07 -11.85
C HIS A 35 -14.26 -3.89 -11.00
N ALA A 36 -13.17 -3.28 -10.51
CA ALA A 36 -12.23 -3.97 -9.65
C ALA A 36 -12.78 -4.07 -8.22
N CYS A 37 -12.50 -5.21 -7.59
CA CYS A 37 -12.59 -5.36 -6.14
C CYS A 37 -11.32 -4.80 -5.51
N ILE A 38 -11.48 -3.78 -4.68
CA ILE A 38 -10.38 -3.17 -3.93
C ILE A 38 -10.30 -3.80 -2.53
N ILE A 39 -9.12 -4.30 -2.18
CA ILE A 39 -8.77 -4.72 -0.83
C ILE A 39 -7.85 -3.65 -0.25
N ALA A 40 -8.34 -2.89 0.73
CA ALA A 40 -7.59 -1.84 1.41
C ALA A 40 -6.93 -2.44 2.66
N LEU A 41 -5.61 -2.58 2.65
CA LEU A 41 -4.86 -3.24 3.72
C LEU A 41 -4.00 -2.24 4.48
N ASP A 42 -4.09 -2.27 5.81
CA ASP A 42 -3.14 -1.60 6.70
C ASP A 42 -2.88 -2.48 7.93
N LYS A 43 -1.74 -2.27 8.60
CA LYS A 43 -1.42 -2.94 9.87
C LYS A 43 -1.98 -2.18 11.07
N GLN A 44 -2.38 -0.93 10.88
CA GLN A 44 -2.89 -0.06 11.92
C GLN A 44 -4.41 0.07 11.82
N GLU A 45 -5.10 -0.40 12.85
CA GLU A 45 -6.57 -0.46 12.88
C GLU A 45 -7.22 0.93 12.80
N ASN A 46 -6.60 1.94 13.42
CA ASN A 46 -7.12 3.32 13.44
C ASN A 46 -7.28 3.89 12.04
N PHE A 47 -6.47 3.48 11.06
CA PHE A 47 -6.61 3.95 9.69
C PHE A 47 -7.81 3.33 8.97
N LEU A 48 -8.08 2.05 9.22
CA LEU A 48 -9.22 1.35 8.64
C LEU A 48 -10.56 1.82 9.22
N GLN A 49 -10.57 2.28 10.48
CA GLN A 49 -11.76 2.90 11.10
C GLN A 49 -12.15 4.23 10.45
N HIS A 50 -11.20 4.91 9.80
CA HIS A 50 -11.41 6.17 9.08
C HIS A 50 -11.35 5.98 7.56
N ALA A 51 -11.40 4.73 7.08
CA ALA A 51 -11.47 4.47 5.66
C ALA A 51 -12.76 5.10 5.11
N ASP A 52 -12.62 5.79 3.98
CA ASP A 52 -13.71 6.50 3.33
C ASP A 52 -14.91 5.56 3.09
N GLU A 53 -16.01 5.83 3.80
CA GLU A 53 -17.26 5.06 3.72
C GLU A 53 -17.90 5.09 2.32
N THR A 54 -17.47 6.03 1.46
CA THR A 54 -17.97 6.13 0.08
C THR A 54 -17.34 5.12 -0.87
N THR A 55 -16.28 4.42 -0.45
CA THR A 55 -15.64 3.38 -1.28
C THR A 55 -16.19 2.00 -0.92
N GLU A 56 -16.43 1.16 -1.93
CA GLU A 56 -16.81 -0.25 -1.72
C GLU A 56 -15.61 -1.16 -1.36
N ALA A 57 -14.48 -0.56 -0.93
CA ALA A 57 -13.27 -1.32 -0.64
C ALA A 57 -13.44 -2.22 0.59
N SER A 58 -12.97 -3.46 0.49
CA SER A 58 -12.89 -4.38 1.62
C SER A 58 -11.66 -4.06 2.46
N CYS A 59 -11.87 -3.61 3.69
CA CYS A 59 -10.78 -3.33 4.63
C CYS A 59 -10.19 -4.62 5.21
N LEU A 60 -8.86 -4.69 5.30
CA LEU A 60 -8.12 -5.85 5.81
C LEU A 60 -7.00 -5.42 6.76
N LEU A 61 -7.17 -5.71 8.05
CA LEU A 61 -6.13 -5.51 9.07
C LEU A 61 -5.11 -6.65 9.00
N ALA A 62 -3.91 -6.39 8.48
CA ALA A 62 -2.86 -7.41 8.37
C ALA A 62 -1.44 -6.82 8.24
N ASP A 63 -0.44 -7.62 8.61
CA ASP A 63 0.95 -7.33 8.28
C ASP A 63 1.20 -7.62 6.80
N THR A 64 1.81 -6.66 6.10
CA THR A 64 2.18 -6.77 4.69
C THR A 64 3.18 -7.90 4.40
N GLN A 65 3.91 -8.35 5.43
CA GLN A 65 4.85 -9.47 5.37
C GLN A 65 4.19 -10.85 5.58
N GLN A 66 2.89 -10.88 5.90
CA GLN A 66 2.12 -12.10 6.10
C GLN A 66 0.65 -11.84 5.77
N LEU A 67 0.35 -11.90 4.48
CA LEU A 67 -0.97 -11.58 3.94
C LEU A 67 -1.92 -12.77 4.13
N PRO A 68 -3.11 -12.57 4.74
CA PRO A 68 -4.13 -13.61 4.86
C PRO A 68 -4.91 -13.82 3.54
N LEU A 69 -4.18 -13.83 2.44
CA LEU A 69 -4.68 -14.00 1.08
C LEU A 69 -4.09 -15.28 0.46
N ARG A 70 -4.85 -15.90 -0.42
CA ARG A 70 -4.39 -17.09 -1.16
C ARG A 70 -3.25 -16.71 -2.10
N SER A 71 -2.43 -17.69 -2.47
CA SER A 71 -1.44 -17.48 -3.51
C SER A 71 -2.13 -17.21 -4.86
N HIS A 72 -1.54 -16.33 -5.67
CA HIS A 72 -2.05 -15.98 -7.00
C HIS A 72 -3.54 -15.54 -7.01
N SER A 73 -3.95 -14.74 -6.04
CA SER A 73 -5.32 -14.24 -5.92
C SER A 73 -5.49 -12.75 -6.26
N VAL A 74 -4.40 -12.01 -6.43
CA VAL A 74 -4.41 -10.56 -6.68
C VAL A 74 -3.87 -10.26 -8.07
N ASP A 75 -4.56 -9.38 -8.83
CA ASP A 75 -4.12 -8.97 -10.17
C ASP A 75 -3.17 -7.76 -10.12
N MET A 76 -3.37 -6.87 -9.14
CA MET A 76 -2.51 -5.70 -8.94
C MET A 76 -2.24 -5.46 -7.45
N ILE A 77 -0.98 -5.23 -7.11
CA ILE A 77 -0.59 -4.66 -5.81
C ILE A 77 -0.23 -3.19 -6.05
N PHE A 78 -0.86 -2.31 -5.29
CA PHE A 78 -0.58 -0.88 -5.27
C PHE A 78 -0.03 -0.53 -3.88
N ALA A 79 1.23 -0.08 -3.81
CA ALA A 79 1.90 0.19 -2.53
C ALA A 79 2.61 1.55 -2.57
N ASN A 80 1.92 2.59 -2.11
CA ASN A 80 2.48 3.94 -2.12
C ASN A 80 3.20 4.25 -0.81
N LEU A 81 4.53 4.44 -0.86
CA LEU A 81 5.39 4.80 0.28
C LEU A 81 5.29 3.85 1.50
N VAL A 82 4.95 2.58 1.26
CA VAL A 82 4.90 1.55 2.31
C VAL A 82 6.25 0.92 2.62
N LEU A 83 7.11 0.75 1.60
CA LEU A 83 8.35 -0.01 1.74
C LEU A 83 9.30 0.50 2.84
N PRO A 84 9.44 1.82 3.12
CA PRO A 84 10.24 2.30 4.24
C PRO A 84 9.82 1.75 5.61
N TRP A 85 8.58 1.28 5.74
CA TRP A 85 8.02 0.73 6.98
C TRP A 85 8.14 -0.80 7.08
N CYS A 86 8.69 -1.44 6.04
CA CYS A 86 8.89 -2.88 5.97
C CYS A 86 10.29 -3.25 6.49
N LEU A 87 10.35 -3.84 7.68
CA LEU A 87 11.63 -4.18 8.32
C LEU A 87 12.41 -5.28 7.56
N ASP A 88 11.70 -6.27 7.01
CA ASP A 88 12.28 -7.30 6.15
C ASP A 88 11.71 -7.19 4.73
N LEU A 89 12.40 -6.40 3.90
CA LEU A 89 11.99 -6.18 2.51
C LEU A 89 11.96 -7.49 1.70
N GLN A 90 12.87 -8.44 1.96
CA GLN A 90 12.86 -9.71 1.22
C GLN A 90 11.62 -10.53 1.54
N LYS A 91 11.24 -10.59 2.83
CA LYS A 91 10.02 -11.25 3.26
C LYS A 91 8.78 -10.57 2.68
N THR A 92 8.71 -9.23 2.72
CA THR A 92 7.63 -8.45 2.11
C THR A 92 7.49 -8.78 0.63
N LEU A 93 8.56 -8.69 -0.15
CA LEU A 93 8.51 -8.92 -1.60
C LEU A 93 8.17 -10.38 -1.95
N LYS A 94 8.66 -11.36 -1.18
CA LYS A 94 8.26 -12.77 -1.36
C LYS A 94 6.78 -12.97 -1.09
N GLU A 95 6.24 -12.33 -0.06
CA GLU A 95 4.83 -12.43 0.27
C GLU A 95 3.94 -11.76 -0.78
N TRP A 96 4.35 -10.60 -1.29
CA TRP A 96 3.66 -9.91 -2.38
C TRP A 96 3.69 -10.75 -3.65
N GLN A 97 4.85 -11.31 -4.00
CA GLN A 97 4.98 -12.23 -5.13
C GLN A 97 4.09 -13.47 -4.96
N ARG A 98 3.97 -14.00 -3.75
CA ARG A 98 3.13 -15.18 -3.47
C ARG A 98 1.65 -14.91 -3.80
N VAL A 99 1.11 -13.78 -3.37
CA VAL A 99 -0.31 -13.45 -3.56
C VAL A 99 -0.62 -12.91 -4.97
N LEU A 100 0.37 -12.32 -5.63
CA LEU A 100 0.22 -11.79 -6.98
C LEU A 100 0.07 -12.93 -8.00
N ARG A 101 -0.87 -12.76 -8.93
CA ARG A 101 -1.05 -13.68 -10.06
C ARG A 101 0.16 -13.66 -11.00
N GLN A 102 0.29 -14.72 -11.78
CA GLN A 102 1.18 -14.69 -12.95
C GLN A 102 0.73 -13.53 -13.85
N ASP A 103 1.68 -12.76 -14.36
CA ASP A 103 1.47 -11.51 -15.10
C ASP A 103 0.75 -10.38 -14.33
N GLY A 104 0.60 -10.53 -13.01
CA GLY A 104 0.06 -9.48 -12.15
C GLY A 104 0.99 -8.27 -12.07
N LEU A 105 0.42 -7.09 -11.80
CA LEU A 105 1.16 -5.85 -11.73
C LEU A 105 1.49 -5.47 -10.28
N LEU A 106 2.78 -5.34 -9.99
CA LEU A 106 3.24 -4.68 -8.76
C LEU A 106 3.60 -3.22 -9.07
N MET A 107 2.88 -2.27 -8.46
CA MET A 107 3.18 -0.85 -8.49
C MET A 107 3.56 -0.36 -7.10
N PHE A 108 4.71 0.28 -6.97
CA PHE A 108 5.12 0.87 -5.70
C PHE A 108 5.91 2.17 -5.87
N THR A 109 5.92 2.96 -4.81
CA THR A 109 6.87 4.06 -4.61
C THR A 109 7.64 3.83 -3.31
N SER A 110 8.90 4.27 -3.28
CA SER A 110 9.74 4.22 -2.09
C SER A 110 10.65 5.44 -2.04
N LEU A 111 11.17 5.73 -0.85
CA LEU A 111 12.27 6.67 -0.67
C LEU A 111 13.57 5.98 -1.08
N GLY A 112 14.40 6.68 -1.84
CA GLY A 112 15.76 6.25 -2.16
C GLY A 112 16.74 6.62 -1.04
N PRO A 113 17.96 6.04 -1.04
CA PRO A 113 18.98 6.27 -0.01
C PRO A 113 19.37 7.75 0.14
N ASP A 114 19.12 8.55 -0.89
CA ASP A 114 19.47 9.96 -0.97
C ASP A 114 18.27 10.91 -0.80
N THR A 115 17.09 10.39 -0.47
CA THR A 115 15.86 11.18 -0.32
C THR A 115 15.73 11.68 1.11
N LEU A 116 15.19 12.88 1.34
CA LEU A 116 15.00 13.48 2.68
C LEU A 116 16.28 13.68 3.51
N ARG A 117 17.46 13.82 2.88
CA ARG A 117 18.73 14.04 3.61
C ARG A 117 18.67 15.19 4.61
N GLU A 118 18.00 16.27 4.26
CA GLU A 118 17.84 17.44 5.15
C GLU A 118 17.05 17.11 6.43
N LEU A 119 16.07 16.21 6.37
CA LEU A 119 15.34 15.75 7.55
C LEU A 119 16.18 14.77 8.37
N MET A 120 16.89 13.84 7.72
CA MET A 120 17.78 12.90 8.41
C MET A 120 18.93 13.60 9.16
N LEU A 121 19.44 14.71 8.63
CA LEU A 121 20.47 15.53 9.29
C LEU A 121 19.97 16.17 10.59
N HIS A 122 18.66 16.45 10.69
CA HIS A 122 18.03 17.03 11.89
C HIS A 122 17.54 15.97 12.90
N GLU A 123 17.40 14.70 12.52
CA GLU A 123 16.97 13.61 13.41
C GLU A 123 17.96 13.29 14.53
N HIS A 124 19.23 13.73 14.43
CA HIS A 124 20.18 13.67 15.54
C HIS A 124 19.78 14.52 16.76
N HIS A 125 18.74 15.37 16.64
CA HIS A 125 18.20 16.17 17.75
C HIS A 125 16.73 15.88 18.11
N THR A 126 16.00 15.06 17.34
CA THR A 126 14.59 14.74 17.63
C THR A 126 14.27 13.27 17.28
N PRO A 127 14.31 12.35 18.26
CA PRO A 127 13.93 10.96 18.02
C PRO A 127 12.40 10.88 17.98
N ASN A 128 11.78 10.95 16.78
CA ASN A 128 10.43 10.41 16.47
C ASN A 128 9.86 10.74 15.06
N PHE A 129 10.64 11.24 14.09
CA PHE A 129 10.05 11.67 12.82
C PHE A 129 9.50 10.52 11.94
N PHE A 130 10.08 9.32 12.03
CA PHE A 130 9.52 8.10 11.44
C PHE A 130 8.74 7.23 12.44
N GLY A 131 8.29 7.79 13.56
CA GLY A 131 7.53 7.08 14.58
C GLY A 131 6.22 7.78 14.86
N TYR A 132 5.27 7.71 13.91
CA TYR A 132 3.87 8.10 14.06
C TYR A 132 3.62 9.48 14.72
N ALA A 133 3.25 10.46 13.90
CA ALA A 133 2.48 11.60 14.40
C ALA A 133 1.26 11.07 15.17
N SER A 134 1.27 11.26 16.47
CA SER A 134 0.21 10.89 17.38
C SER A 134 -0.99 11.78 17.06
N PHE A 135 -1.96 11.26 16.33
CA PHE A 135 -3.28 11.90 16.25
C PHE A 135 -3.94 11.69 17.62
N ARG A 136 -3.99 12.79 18.38
CA ARG A 136 -4.89 12.98 19.51
C ARG A 136 -6.25 13.41 19.01
#